data_AF-A0A4R3GM79-F1
#
_entry.id   AF-A0A4R3GM79-F1
#
_cell.length_a   1.000
_cell.length_b   1.000
_cell.length_c   1.000
_cell.angle_alpha   90.00
_cell.angle_beta   90.00
_cell.angle_gamma   90.00
#
_symmetry.space_group_name_H-M   'P 1'
#
loop_
_entity.id
_entity.type
_entity.pdbx_description
1 polymer ?
#
loop_
_entity_poly.entity_id
_entity_poly.type
_entity_poly.pdbx_seq_one_letter_code
_entity_poly.pdbx_strand_id
1 'polypeptide(L)'
;MTTGYSGTPLAKKLGLKSGQTALLVNVPVALGYIGTFEGFASVQRVLPTVSARQFDYVHIFETRRAVLEEIAAALFCAIKPDGMIWISWPKKSSKVPTSITEDALREILLPTGLVDVKVCAVDETWSGLKFMIRRELRGLL
;
A
#
# COMPACT_ATOMS: atom_id res chain seq x y z
N MET A 1 16.04 5.99 -25.50
CA MET A 1 14.94 6.93 -25.19
C MET A 1 14.79 7.00 -23.67
N THR A 2 15.57 7.85 -23.02
CA THR A 2 15.56 8.02 -21.56
C THR A 2 14.57 9.12 -21.20
N THR A 3 13.35 8.71 -20.85
CA THR A 3 12.29 9.63 -20.40
C THR A 3 12.61 10.07 -18.98
N GLY A 4 13.08 11.32 -18.85
CA GLY A 4 13.25 11.96 -17.56
C GLY A 4 11.92 12.34 -16.93
N TYR A 5 11.74 12.03 -15.65
CA TYR A 5 10.79 12.71 -14.78
C TYR A 5 11.42 12.90 -13.38
N SER A 6 11.99 14.08 -13.17
CA SER A 6 12.05 14.85 -11.93
C SER A 6 11.98 14.08 -10.59
N GLY A 7 13.13 13.58 -10.12
CA GLY A 7 13.87 14.14 -8.97
C GLY A 7 13.27 14.25 -7.56
N THR A 8 11.95 14.29 -7.36
CA THR A 8 11.34 13.66 -6.16
C THR A 8 10.25 12.71 -6.64
N PRO A 9 10.68 11.67 -7.36
CA PRO A 9 9.87 11.00 -8.35
C PRO A 9 9.08 9.91 -7.66
N LEU A 10 7.83 10.19 -7.32
CA LEU A 10 6.82 9.23 -6.82
C LEU A 10 7.15 8.47 -5.52
N ALA A 11 8.34 7.90 -5.35
CA ALA A 11 8.91 7.36 -4.12
C ALA A 11 8.67 8.29 -2.92
N LYS A 12 8.95 9.60 -3.05
CA LYS A 12 8.66 10.58 -1.99
C LYS A 12 7.16 10.75 -1.74
N LYS A 13 6.32 10.69 -2.78
CA LYS A 13 4.86 10.76 -2.63
C LYS A 13 4.31 9.53 -1.91
N LEU A 14 4.82 8.34 -2.26
CA LEU A 14 4.53 7.07 -1.62
C LEU A 14 5.12 6.97 -0.21
N GLY A 15 6.12 7.80 0.12
CA GLY A 15 6.74 7.81 1.44
C GLY A 15 7.77 6.70 1.62
N LEU A 16 8.40 6.26 0.53
CA LEU A 16 9.55 5.34 0.55
C LEU A 16 10.73 6.03 1.25
N LYS A 17 11.31 5.35 2.23
CA LYS A 17 12.41 5.83 3.05
C LYS A 17 13.40 4.71 3.36
N SER A 18 14.66 5.08 3.52
CA SER A 18 15.67 4.12 3.94
C SER A 18 15.37 3.56 5.33
N GLY A 19 15.68 2.28 5.54
CA GLY A 19 15.50 1.59 6.82
C GLY A 19 14.11 0.98 7.05
N GLN A 20 13.15 1.21 6.15
CA GLN A 20 11.80 0.63 6.29
C GLN A 20 11.81 -0.89 6.06
N THR A 21 11.13 -1.63 6.93
CA THR A 21 10.74 -3.02 6.69
C THR A 21 9.46 -3.02 5.85
N ALA A 22 9.55 -3.51 4.62
CA ALA A 22 8.48 -3.40 3.63
C ALA A 22 7.78 -4.74 3.35
N LEU A 23 6.46 -4.68 3.17
CA LEU A 23 5.66 -5.75 2.56
C LEU A 23 5.12 -5.26 1.22
N LEU A 24 5.51 -5.92 0.14
CA LEU A 24 5.17 -5.54 -1.23
C LEU A 24 4.45 -6.69 -1.94
N VAL A 25 3.13 -6.58 -2.09
CA VAL A 25 2.30 -7.65 -2.64
C VAL A 25 1.82 -7.28 -4.03
N ASN A 26 2.01 -8.21 -4.98
CA ASN A 26 1.55 -8.12 -6.37
C ASN A 26 2.04 -6.86 -7.13
N VAL A 27 3.19 -6.29 -6.76
CA VAL A 27 3.76 -5.12 -7.46
C VAL A 27 3.91 -5.44 -8.96
N PRO A 28 3.26 -4.68 -9.86
CA PRO A 28 3.36 -4.90 -11.29
C PRO A 28 4.81 -4.78 -11.78
N VAL A 29 5.20 -5.57 -12.78
CA VAL A 29 6.55 -5.55 -13.37
C VAL A 29 6.93 -4.14 -13.85
N ALA A 30 5.98 -3.41 -14.46
CA ALA A 30 6.17 -2.03 -14.90
C ALA A 30 6.49 -1.05 -13.76
N LEU A 31 6.13 -1.38 -12.52
CA LEU A 31 6.40 -0.61 -11.31
C LEU A 31 7.55 -1.22 -10.49
N GLY A 32 8.46 -1.93 -11.17
CA GLY A 32 9.59 -2.62 -10.56
C GLY A 32 10.43 -1.74 -9.64
N TYR A 33 10.53 -0.43 -9.90
CA TYR A 33 11.26 0.51 -9.03
C TYR A 33 10.72 0.58 -7.60
N ILE A 34 9.43 0.31 -7.36
CA ILE A 34 8.89 0.15 -5.99
C ILE A 34 9.41 -1.14 -5.38
N GLY A 35 9.37 -2.22 -6.16
CA GLY A 35 9.82 -3.56 -5.78
C GLY A 35 11.33 -3.69 -5.58
N THR A 36 12.12 -2.77 -6.11
CA THR A 36 13.60 -2.76 -6.06
C THR A 36 14.15 -1.50 -5.39
N PHE A 37 13.35 -0.82 -4.57
CA PHE A 37 13.83 0.34 -3.83
C PHE A 37 14.91 -0.09 -2.82
N GLU A 38 16.16 0.27 -3.09
CA GLU A 38 17.35 -0.16 -2.32
C GLU A 38 17.39 0.36 -0.88
N GLY A 39 16.57 1.37 -0.55
CA GLY A 39 16.53 1.91 0.80
C GLY A 39 15.87 0.98 1.83
N PHE A 40 15.07 0.01 1.41
CA PHE A 40 14.40 -0.87 2.37
C PHE A 40 15.40 -1.69 3.19
N ALA A 41 15.17 -1.79 4.51
CA ALA A 41 15.97 -2.66 5.37
C ALA A 41 15.69 -4.14 5.09
N SER A 42 14.43 -4.46 4.77
CA SER A 42 14.01 -5.78 4.30
C SER A 42 12.73 -5.68 3.48
N VAL A 43 12.50 -6.66 2.61
CA VAL A 43 11.29 -6.74 1.77
C VAL A 43 10.70 -8.15 1.87
N GLN A 44 9.44 -8.23 2.25
CA GLN A 44 8.62 -9.43 2.12
C GLN A 44 7.61 -9.24 0.98
N ARG A 45 7.23 -10.33 0.30
CA ARG A 45 6.28 -10.28 -0.83
C ARG A 45 4.99 -11.07 -0.60
N VAL A 46 4.91 -11.75 0.52
CA VAL A 46 3.76 -12.55 0.94
C VAL A 46 3.38 -12.08 2.33
N LEU A 47 2.08 -11.93 2.57
CA LEU A 47 1.57 -11.58 3.88
C LEU A 47 1.93 -12.71 4.87
N PRO A 48 2.56 -12.41 6.02
CA PRO A 48 2.92 -13.45 6.96
C PRO A 48 1.66 -14.09 7.57
N THR A 49 1.74 -15.39 7.80
CA THR A 49 0.67 -16.18 8.45
C THR A 49 0.50 -15.81 9.92
N VAL A 50 1.58 -15.36 10.57
CA VAL A 50 1.56 -14.85 11.94
C VAL A 50 1.60 -13.34 11.91
N SER A 51 0.58 -12.73 12.50
CA SER A 51 0.52 -11.28 12.64
C SER A 51 1.58 -10.79 13.63
N ALA A 52 2.55 -10.04 13.12
CA ALA A 52 3.50 -9.29 13.93
C ALA A 52 3.56 -7.86 13.40
N ARG A 53 3.49 -6.89 14.30
CA ARG A 53 3.57 -5.43 14.04
C ARG A 53 4.96 -5.04 13.52
N GLN A 54 5.35 -5.55 12.36
CA GLN A 54 6.74 -5.55 11.90
C GLN A 54 6.98 -4.63 10.72
N PHE A 55 5.95 -4.27 9.95
CA PHE A 55 6.14 -3.47 8.74
C PHE A 55 6.00 -1.98 9.00
N ASP A 56 6.95 -1.21 8.47
CA ASP A 56 6.89 0.25 8.40
C ASP A 56 6.10 0.70 7.16
N TYR A 57 6.13 -0.12 6.10
CA TYR A 57 5.57 0.17 4.79
C TYR A 57 4.91 -1.09 4.21
N VAL A 58 3.64 -1.00 3.85
CA VAL A 58 2.92 -2.04 3.12
C VAL A 58 2.42 -1.42 1.82
N HIS A 59 2.63 -2.08 0.67
CA HIS A 59 2.04 -1.66 -0.60
C HIS A 59 1.49 -2.87 -1.34
N ILE A 60 0.19 -2.88 -1.55
CA ILE A 60 -0.55 -3.97 -2.17
C ILE A 60 -1.17 -3.47 -3.45
N PHE A 61 -1.02 -4.23 -4.52
CA PHE A 61 -1.72 -4.01 -5.78
C PHE A 61 -2.78 -5.10 -5.94
N GLU A 62 -4.05 -4.70 -6.06
CA GLU A 62 -5.15 -5.66 -6.14
C GLU A 62 -6.26 -5.13 -7.05
N THR A 63 -7.01 -6.06 -7.63
CA THR A 63 -8.15 -5.81 -8.52
C THR A 63 -9.45 -6.40 -7.97
N ARG A 64 -9.36 -7.28 -6.96
CA ARG A 64 -10.48 -8.01 -6.38
C ARG A 64 -10.80 -7.53 -4.97
N ARG A 65 -12.01 -7.01 -4.81
CA ARG A 65 -12.58 -6.61 -3.51
C ARG A 65 -12.52 -7.75 -2.48
N ALA A 66 -12.93 -8.95 -2.88
CA ALA A 66 -12.98 -10.13 -2.00
C ALA A 66 -11.62 -10.45 -1.35
N VAL A 67 -10.51 -10.31 -2.09
CA VAL A 67 -9.17 -10.53 -1.53
C VAL A 67 -8.84 -9.51 -0.45
N LEU A 68 -9.23 -8.24 -0.65
CA LEU A 68 -9.03 -7.21 0.37
C LEU A 68 -9.87 -7.47 1.62
N GLU A 69 -11.10 -7.94 1.47
CA GLU A 69 -11.96 -8.33 2.59
C GLU A 69 -11.33 -9.45 3.43
N GLU A 70 -10.71 -10.45 2.78
CA GLU A 70 -10.03 -11.55 3.47
C GLU A 70 -8.78 -11.09 4.23
N ILE A 71 -7.99 -10.17 3.67
CA ILE A 71 -6.70 -9.78 4.27
C ILE A 71 -6.78 -8.53 5.16
N ALA A 72 -7.88 -7.77 5.16
CA ALA A 72 -8.00 -6.47 5.83
C ALA A 72 -7.57 -6.49 7.30
N ALA A 73 -8.05 -7.47 8.07
CA ALA A 73 -7.70 -7.63 9.47
C ALA A 73 -6.20 -7.95 9.66
N ALA A 74 -5.64 -8.79 8.79
CA ALA A 74 -4.22 -9.11 8.83
C ALA A 74 -3.33 -7.91 8.46
N LEU A 75 -3.77 -7.04 7.53
CA LEU A 75 -3.07 -5.79 7.24
C LEU A 75 -3.03 -4.86 8.43
N PHE A 76 -4.17 -4.72 9.13
CA PHE A 76 -4.21 -3.99 10.38
C PHE A 76 -3.20 -4.60 11.35
N CYS A 77 -3.17 -5.91 11.59
CA CYS A 77 -2.28 -6.51 12.59
C CYS A 77 -0.78 -6.54 12.20
N ALA A 78 -0.45 -6.47 10.91
CA ALA A 78 0.93 -6.56 10.42
C ALA A 78 1.69 -5.22 10.41
N ILE A 79 0.99 -4.09 10.28
CA ILE A 79 1.60 -2.76 10.20
C ILE A 79 1.97 -2.22 11.60
N LYS A 80 3.14 -1.59 11.76
CA LYS A 80 3.51 -0.86 12.97
C LYS A 80 2.53 0.29 13.27
N PRO A 81 2.41 0.77 14.53
CA PRO A 81 1.51 1.85 14.90
C PRO A 81 1.64 3.14 14.06
N ASP A 82 2.86 3.50 13.68
CA ASP A 82 3.18 4.67 12.86
C ASP A 82 3.46 4.34 11.38
N GLY A 83 3.34 3.06 11.01
CA GLY A 83 3.52 2.59 9.65
C GLY A 83 2.41 3.05 8.71
N MET A 84 2.62 2.79 7.41
CA MET A 84 1.64 3.12 6.38
C MET A 84 1.33 1.95 5.46
N ILE A 85 0.07 1.86 5.06
CA ILE A 85 -0.41 0.91 4.07
C ILE A 85 -0.83 1.70 2.84
N TRP A 86 -0.35 1.29 1.67
CA TRP A 86 -0.86 1.73 0.38
C TRP A 86 -1.61 0.58 -0.27
N ILE A 87 -2.85 0.84 -0.67
CA ILE A 87 -3.59 -0.07 -1.55
C ILE A 87 -3.72 0.60 -2.91
N SER A 88 -3.24 -0.09 -3.94
CA SER A 88 -3.30 0.34 -5.32
C SER A 88 -4.26 -0.51 -6.12
N TRP A 89 -5.14 0.16 -6.87
CA TRP A 89 -6.13 -0.46 -7.73
C TRP A 89 -6.12 0.21 -9.11
N PRO A 90 -6.53 -0.50 -10.18
CA PRO A 90 -6.58 0.10 -11.50
C PRO A 90 -7.62 1.22 -11.57
N LYS A 91 -7.25 2.31 -12.22
CA LYS A 91 -8.17 3.42 -12.51
C LYS A 91 -9.26 2.96 -13.45
N LYS A 92 -10.45 3.55 -13.33
CA LYS A 92 -11.56 3.33 -14.28
C LYS A 92 -11.16 3.59 -15.74
N SER A 93 -10.28 4.57 -15.98
CA SER A 93 -9.78 4.92 -17.32
C SER A 93 -8.75 3.93 -17.90
N SER A 94 -8.16 3.05 -17.08
CA SER A 94 -7.09 2.13 -17.51
C SER A 94 -7.60 0.95 -18.33
N LYS A 95 -8.92 0.72 -18.35
CA LYS A 95 -9.58 -0.45 -18.97
C LYS A 95 -9.14 -1.81 -18.40
N VAL A 96 -8.36 -1.83 -17.32
CA VAL A 96 -8.07 -3.06 -16.56
C VAL A 96 -9.28 -3.38 -15.69
N PRO A 97 -9.87 -4.59 -15.78
CA PRO A 97 -10.98 -4.98 -14.92
C PRO A 97 -10.61 -4.93 -13.45
N THR A 98 -11.49 -4.34 -12.65
CA THR A 98 -11.35 -4.28 -11.19
C THR A 98 -12.74 -4.21 -10.56
N SER A 99 -12.88 -4.83 -9.40
CA SER A 99 -14.04 -4.70 -8.51
C SER A 99 -13.80 -3.71 -7.37
N ILE A 100 -12.61 -3.09 -7.35
CA ILE A 100 -12.22 -2.12 -6.33
C ILE A 100 -12.47 -0.70 -6.83
N THR A 101 -13.16 0.08 -6.00
CA THR A 101 -13.27 1.54 -6.08
C THR A 101 -12.64 2.17 -4.84
N GLU A 102 -12.45 3.49 -4.86
CA GLU A 102 -11.98 4.22 -3.67
C GLU A 102 -12.94 4.02 -2.47
N ASP A 103 -14.25 4.05 -2.73
CA ASP A 103 -15.26 3.84 -1.69
C ASP A 103 -15.22 2.41 -1.14
N ALA A 104 -15.03 1.41 -2.01
CA ALA A 104 -14.87 0.02 -1.57
C ALA A 104 -13.66 -0.14 -0.62
N LEU A 105 -12.55 0.55 -0.89
CA LEU A 105 -11.39 0.52 0.01
C LEU A 105 -11.73 1.11 1.39
N ARG A 106 -12.47 2.21 1.43
CA ARG A 106 -12.90 2.82 2.70
C ARG A 106 -13.85 1.92 3.47
N GLU A 107 -14.83 1.33 2.78
CA GLU A 107 -15.78 0.38 3.38
C GLU A 107 -15.06 -0.80 4.05
N ILE A 108 -14.01 -1.33 3.40
CA ILE A 108 -13.28 -2.51 3.90
C ILE A 108 -12.29 -2.15 5.00
N LEU A 109 -11.52 -1.06 4.84
CA LEU A 109 -10.38 -0.78 5.71
C LEU A 109 -10.70 0.13 6.89
N LEU A 110 -11.62 1.09 6.77
CA LEU A 110 -11.93 2.00 7.89
C LEU A 110 -12.48 1.28 9.14
N PRO A 111 -13.30 0.22 9.03
CA PRO A 111 -13.77 -0.53 10.20
C PRO A 111 -12.66 -1.26 10.97
N THR A 112 -11.51 -1.52 10.34
CA THR A 112 -10.40 -2.26 10.98
C THR A 112 -9.61 -1.41 11.99
N GLY A 113 -9.90 -0.12 12.11
CA GLY A 113 -9.10 0.83 12.90
C GLY A 113 -8.06 1.60 12.08
N LEU A 114 -8.06 1.42 10.76
CA LEU A 114 -7.34 2.28 9.83
C LEU A 114 -8.13 3.56 9.54
N VAL A 115 -7.41 4.57 9.04
CA VAL A 115 -7.94 5.83 8.50
C VAL A 115 -7.25 6.13 7.17
N ASP A 116 -8.02 6.61 6.19
CA ASP A 116 -7.46 7.08 4.93
C ASP A 116 -6.79 8.44 5.10
N VAL A 117 -5.73 8.69 4.33
CA VAL A 117 -4.88 9.87 4.48
C VAL A 117 -4.82 10.67 3.18
N LYS A 118 -4.48 10.00 2.08
CA LYS A 118 -4.35 10.66 0.79
C LYS A 118 -4.42 9.65 -0.35
N VAL A 119 -4.96 10.11 -1.48
CA VAL A 119 -4.92 9.40 -2.75
C VAL A 119 -3.82 9.97 -3.66
N CYS A 120 -3.22 9.15 -4.52
CA CYS A 120 -2.39 9.62 -5.62
C CYS A 120 -2.45 8.68 -6.82
N ALA A 121 -2.17 9.22 -8.02
CA ALA A 121 -1.83 8.38 -9.17
C ALA A 121 -0.42 7.80 -8.96
N VAL A 122 -0.32 6.47 -9.03
CA VAL A 122 0.96 5.75 -9.02
C VAL A 122 1.56 5.81 -10.42
N ASP A 123 0.81 5.41 -11.42
CA ASP A 123 1.18 5.60 -12.83
C ASP A 123 -0.08 5.92 -13.64
N GLU A 124 -0.07 5.68 -14.95
CA GLU A 124 -1.24 5.84 -15.80
C GLU A 124 -2.36 4.84 -15.49
N THR A 125 -2.01 3.64 -15.01
CA THR A 125 -2.91 2.52 -14.76
C THR A 125 -3.45 2.51 -13.34
N TRP A 126 -2.62 2.77 -12.33
CA TRP A 126 -2.90 2.53 -10.93
C TRP A 126 -3.12 3.82 -10.15
N SER A 127 -4.22 3.87 -9.40
CA SER A 127 -4.37 4.78 -8.26
C SER A 127 -3.81 4.11 -7.01
N GLY A 128 -3.50 4.90 -5.98
CA GLY A 128 -3.11 4.42 -4.66
C GLY A 128 -3.78 5.26 -3.58
N LEU A 129 -4.27 4.61 -2.52
CA LEU A 129 -4.80 5.25 -1.33
C LEU A 129 -3.97 4.83 -0.13
N LYS A 130 -3.48 5.83 0.60
CA LYS A 130 -2.72 5.65 1.82
C LYS A 130 -3.66 5.53 3.01
N PHE A 131 -3.41 4.52 3.82
CA PHE A 131 -4.01 4.29 5.12
C PHE A 131 -2.94 4.29 6.22
N MET A 132 -3.36 4.67 7.43
CA MET A 132 -2.57 4.52 8.65
C MET A 132 -3.49 4.08 9.78
N ILE A 133 -2.93 3.56 10.87
CA ILE A 133 -3.70 3.32 12.09
C ILE A 133 -4.18 4.66 12.65
N ARG A 134 -5.46 4.72 13.08
CA ARG A 134 -6.04 5.87 13.78
C ARG A 134 -5.20 6.26 15.00
N ARG A 135 -5.00 7.56 15.21
CA ARG A 135 -4.04 8.04 16.22
C ARG A 135 -4.37 7.57 17.63
N GLU A 136 -5.66 7.55 17.98
CA GLU A 136 -6.17 7.12 19.27
C GLU A 136 -5.91 5.63 19.57
N LEU A 137 -5.71 4.79 18.55
CA LEU A 137 -5.40 3.37 18.73
C LEU A 137 -3.90 3.11 18.91
N ARG A 138 -3.01 4.03 18.48
CA ARG A 138 -1.56 3.77 18.42
C ARG A 138 -0.91 3.59 19.79
N GLY A 139 -1.40 4.28 20.82
CA GLY A 139 -0.89 4.15 22.18
C GLY A 139 -1.40 2.91 22.93
N LEU A 140 -2.32 2.16 22.31
CA LEU A 140 -2.93 0.95 22.86
C LEU A 140 -2.37 -0.33 22.22
N LEU A 141 -1.46 -0.19 21.24
CA LEU A 141 -0.92 -1.27 20.39
C LEU A 141 0.55 -1.55 20.68
#